data_AF-A0A9C9GLS2-F1
#
_entry.id   AF-A0A9C9GLS2-F1
#
_cell.length_a   1.000
_cell.length_b   1.000
_cell.length_c   1.000
_cell.angle_alpha   90.00
_cell.angle_beta   90.00
_cell.angle_gamma   90.00
#
_symmetry.space_group_name_H-M   'P 1'
#
loop_
_entity.id
_entity.type
_entity.pdbx_description
1 polymer ?
#
loop_
_entity_poly.entity_id
_entity_poly.type
_entity_poly.pdbx_seq_one_letter_code
_entity_poly.pdbx_strand_id
1 'polypeptide(L)' 'MDWMKIGSALLLGAMIIFLFPRAKMMLKHSPKAEAGDWQAVLLPLVAIIAFIVLLVMSV' A
#
# COMPACT_ATOMS: atom_id res chain seq x y z
N MET A 1 8.78 -6.69 -29.98
CA MET A 1 9.09 -6.24 -28.61
C MET A 1 9.51 -4.79 -28.73
N ASP A 2 8.68 -3.84 -28.30
CA ASP A 2 9.03 -2.42 -28.42
C ASP A 2 10.24 -2.15 -27.54
N TRP A 3 11.34 -1.70 -28.14
CA TRP A 3 12.58 -1.34 -27.42
C TRP A 3 12.32 -0.37 -26.26
N MET A 4 11.28 0.47 -26.40
CA MET A 4 10.77 1.34 -25.34
C MET A 4 10.32 0.58 -24.09
N LYS A 5 9.61 -0.55 -24.23
CA LYS A 5 9.15 -1.38 -23.09
C LYS A 5 10.33 -2.00 -22.34
N ILE A 6 11.35 -2.43 -23.07
CA ILE A 6 12.57 -3.00 -22.50
C ILE A 6 13.37 -1.90 -21.76
N GLY A 7 13.55 -0.74 -22.40
CA GLY A 7 14.22 0.40 -21.79
C GLY A 7 13.50 0.92 -20.54
N SER A 8 12.18 1.04 -20.57
CA SER A 8 11.39 1.46 -19.40
C SER A 8 11.45 0.42 -18.28
N ALA A 9 11.42 -0.87 -18.60
CA ALA A 9 11.53 -1.94 -17.60
C ALA A 9 12.90 -1.92 -16.91
N LEU A 10 13.99 -1.71 -17.66
CA LEU A 10 15.33 -1.57 -17.09
C LEU A 10 15.45 -0.33 -16.20
N LEU A 11 14.89 0.81 -16.64
CA LEU A 11 14.84 2.04 -15.84
C LEU A 11 14.06 1.86 -14.54
N LEU A 12 12.89 1.22 -14.60
CA LEU A 12 12.08 0.92 -13.41
C LEU A 12 12.81 -0.04 -12.47
N GLY A 13 13.47 -1.08 -13.01
CA GLY A 13 14.30 -1.99 -12.22
C GLY A 13 15.45 -1.27 -11.52
N ALA A 14 16.17 -0.41 -12.25
CA ALA A 14 17.25 0.40 -11.69
C ALA A 14 16.74 1.37 -10.60
N MET A 15 15.57 2.00 -10.81
CA MET A 15 14.92 2.85 -9.83
C MET A 15 14.59 2.08 -8.55
N ILE A 16 14.02 0.87 -8.66
CA ILE A 16 13.73 0.02 -7.50
C ILE A 16 15.01 -0.32 -6.74
N ILE A 17 16.08 -0.73 -7.43
CA ILE A 17 17.37 -1.05 -6.81
C ILE A 17 17.93 0.16 -6.06
N PHE A 18 17.83 1.36 -6.63
CA PHE A 18 18.31 2.59 -6.02
C PHE A 18 17.47 3.02 -4.80
N LEU A 19 16.15 2.86 -4.84
CA LEU A 19 15.26 3.19 -3.73
C LEU A 19 15.26 2.12 -2.62
N PHE A 20 15.54 0.86 -2.96
CA PHE A 20 15.50 -0.27 -2.05
C PHE A 20 16.28 -0.07 -0.73
N PRO A 21 17.54 0.43 -0.69
CA PRO A 21 18.25 0.62 0.57
C PRO A 21 17.55 1.63 1.48
N ARG A 22 17.02 2.71 0.91
CA ARG A 22 16.27 3.73 1.67
C ARG A 22 14.94 3.18 2.18
N ALA A 23 14.21 2.45 1.32
CA ALA A 23 12.97 1.77 1.72
C ALA A 23 13.23 0.77 2.86
N LYS A 24 14.31 -0.02 2.77
CA LYS A 24 14.73 -0.95 3.82
C LYS A 24 15.08 -0.25 5.12
N MET A 25 15.76 0.89 5.06
CA MET A 25 16.02 1.73 6.24
C MET A 25 14.70 2.20 6.87
N MET A 26 13.78 2.75 6.07
CA MET A 26 12.48 3.21 6.55
C MET A 26 11.72 2.07 7.24
N LEU A 27 11.58 0.91 6.59
CA LEU A 27 10.89 -0.25 7.17
C LEU A 27 11.52 -0.75 8.47
N LYS A 28 12.85 -0.66 8.62
CA LYS A 28 13.55 -1.05 9.85
C LYS A 28 13.33 -0.07 11.00
N HIS A 29 13.17 1.22 10.70
CA HIS A 29 13.01 2.27 11.69
C HIS A 29 11.55 2.69 11.90
N SER A 30 10.62 2.18 11.09
CA SER A 30 9.19 2.37 11.30
C SER A 30 8.76 1.76 12.64
N PRO A 31 7.85 2.42 13.37
CA PRO A 31 7.22 1.83 14.54
C PRO A 31 6.57 0.51 14.13
N LYS A 32 6.83 -0.54 14.91
CA LYS A 32 6.15 -1.82 14.70
C LYS A 32 4.70 -1.65 15.11
N ALA A 33 3.80 -2.37 14.43
CA ALA A 33 2.42 -2.43 14.84
C ALA A 33 2.34 -2.93 16.29
N GLU A 34 1.74 -2.14 17.17
CA GLU A 34 1.50 -2.49 18.56
C GLU A 34 0.18 -3.25 18.71
N ALA A 35 -0.02 -3.88 19.87
CA ALA A 35 -1.30 -4.47 20.20
C ALA A 35 -2.35 -3.35 20.29
N GLY A 36 -3.33 -3.35 19.38
CA GLY A 36 -4.31 -2.27 19.25
C GLY A 36 -4.39 -1.68 17.85
N ASP A 37 -3.27 -1.61 17.11
CA ASP A 37 -3.24 -0.94 15.81
C ASP A 37 -4.16 -1.61 14.79
N TRP A 38 -4.17 -2.94 14.78
CA TRP A 38 -5.06 -3.71 13.91
C TRP A 38 -6.53 -3.59 14.31
N GLN A 39 -6.83 -3.43 15.60
CA GLN A 39 -8.18 -3.15 16.06
C GLN A 39 -8.61 -1.72 15.72
N ALA A 40 -7.70 -0.74 15.74
CA ALA A 40 -7.99 0.63 15.36
C ALA A 40 -8.38 0.75 13.88
N VAL A 41 -7.80 -0.09 12.99
CA VAL A 41 -8.16 -0.15 11.57
C VAL A 41 -9.53 -0.82 11.32
N LEU A 42 -10.01 -1.64 12.27
CA LEU A 42 -11.30 -2.32 12.14
C LEU A 42 -12.48 -1.35 12.12
N LEU A 43 -12.45 -0.31 12.96
CA LEU A 43 -13.52 0.69 13.04
C LEU A 43 -13.78 1.42 11.70
N PRO A 44 -12.78 2.03 11.03
CA PRO A 44 -13.00 2.67 9.74
C PRO A 44 -13.39 1.66 8.64
N LEU A 45 -12.85 0.44 8.65
CA LEU A 45 -13.25 -0.61 7.69
C LEU A 45 -14.73 -0.97 7.84
N VAL A 46 -15.18 -1.23 9.06
CA VAL A 46 -16.59 -1.55 9.36
C VAL A 46 -17.49 -0.36 8.99
N ALA A 47 -17.08 0.87 9.26
CA ALA A 47 -17.82 2.07 8.88
C ALA A 47 -18.00 2.17 7.35
N ILE A 48 -16.95 1.90 6.57
CA ILE A 48 -17.03 1.90 5.10
C ILE A 48 -17.99 0.80 4.61
N ILE A 49 -17.88 -0.41 5.15
CA ILE A 49 -18.76 -1.52 4.78
C ILE A 49 -20.22 -1.19 5.12
N ALA A 50 -20.48 -0.67 6.33
CA ALA A 50 -21.81 -0.28 6.75
C ALA A 50 -22.40 0.83 5.86
N PHE A 51 -21.58 1.81 5.47
CA PHE A 51 -21.97 2.87 4.55
C PHE A 51 -22.36 2.31 3.17
N ILE A 52 -21.56 1.39 2.62
CA ILE A 52 -21.87 0.72 1.34
C ILE A 52 -23.20 -0.05 1.44
N VAL A 53 -23.42 -0.79 2.53
CA VAL A 53 -24.67 -1.55 2.75
C VAL A 53 -25.87 -0.60 2.82
N LEU A 54 -25.76 0.50 3.56
CA LEU A 54 -26.81 1.54 3.63
C LEU A 54 -27.15 2.05 2.24
N LEU A 55 -26.14 2.39 1.43
CA LEU A 55 -26.35 2.87 0.07
C LEU A 55 -27.10 1.84 -0.78
N VAL A 56 -26.70 0.56 -0.73
CA VAL A 56 -27.36 -0.52 -1.48
C VAL A 56 -28.82 -0.68 -1.06
N MET A 57 -29.13 -0.55 0.24
CA MET A 57 -30.51 -0.65 0.73
C MET A 57 -31.38 0.58 0.42
N SER A 58 -30.75 1.73 0.15
CA SER A 58 -31.43 2.99 -0.15
C SER A 58 -31.75 3.20 -1.64
N VAL A 59 -31.33 2.26 -2.49
CA VAL A 59 -31.60 2.20 -3.94
C VAL A 59 -32.68 1.14 -4.19
#